data_AF-G5Q7S4-F1
#
_entry.id   AF-G5Q7S4-F1
#
_cell.length_a   1.000
_cell.length_b   1.000
_cell.length_c   1.000
_cell.angle_alpha   90.00
_cell.angle_beta   90.00
_cell.angle_gamma   90.00
#
_symmetry.space_group_name_H-M   'P 1'
#
loop_
_entity.id
_entity.type
_entity.pdbx_description
1 polymer ?
#
loop_
_entity_poly.entity_id
_entity_poly.type
_entity_poly.pdbx_seq_one_letter_code
_entity_poly.pdbx_strand_id
1 'polypeptide(L)'
;MVSAQFTWSAPWGSLFASGGYLQHAMNGAVVDTDIGYPFSLSLDRNREGMQSWQAGVNYRVTPQLTMTFAPVVTRGYESSQRAVQIKGLGLLGAINYRIEEGSLEGMNIFLAADKGREKRDGSALGDRLNYWDVKMSIQYDFMLR
;
A
#
# COMPACT_ATOMS: atom_id res chain seq x y z
N MET A 1 -14.82 6.68 -7.34
CA MET A 1 -14.01 6.27 -6.17
C MET A 1 -13.97 7.44 -5.21
N VAL A 2 -14.04 7.18 -3.90
CA VAL A 2 -13.79 8.18 -2.87
C VAL A 2 -12.74 7.63 -1.93
N SER A 3 -11.71 8.43 -1.62
CA SER A 3 -10.65 8.06 -0.67
C SER A 3 -10.21 9.28 0.12
N ALA A 4 -9.74 9.05 1.34
CA ALA A 4 -9.18 10.08 2.21
C ALA A 4 -8.03 9.51 3.05
N GLN A 5 -7.09 10.37 3.41
CA GLN A 5 -6.02 10.05 4.35
C GLN A 5 -5.86 11.19 5.35
N PHE A 6 -5.73 10.81 6.62
CA PHE A 6 -5.31 11.67 7.70
C PHE A 6 -3.90 11.29 8.12
N THR A 7 -3.04 12.28 8.35
CA THR A 7 -1.67 12.09 8.84
C THR A 7 -1.41 13.05 9.99
N TRP A 8 -0.86 12.54 11.08
CA TRP A 8 -0.41 13.32 12.22
C TRP A 8 1.11 13.15 12.37
N SER A 9 1.83 14.27 12.42
CA SER A 9 3.29 14.29 12.43
C SER A 9 3.84 14.77 13.76
N ALA A 10 4.95 14.17 14.18
CA ALA A 10 5.67 14.45 15.41
C ALA A 10 7.20 14.37 15.17
N PRO A 11 8.05 14.83 16.10
CA PRO A 11 9.50 14.75 15.93
C PRO A 11 10.04 13.33 15.72
N TRP A 12 9.39 12.34 16.32
CA TRP A 12 9.76 10.92 16.23
C TRP A 12 9.26 10.24 14.95
N GLY A 13 8.38 10.87 14.17
CA GLY A 13 7.75 10.22 13.02
C GLY A 13 6.34 10.72 12.71
N SER A 14 5.50 9.86 12.13
CA SER A 14 4.10 10.17 11.87
C SER A 14 3.19 8.95 12.03
N LEU A 15 1.93 9.21 12.33
CA LEU A 15 0.84 8.25 12.25
C LEU A 15 -0.03 8.61 11.06
N PHE A 16 -0.54 7.61 10.36
CA PHE A 16 -1.50 7.84 9.29
C PHE A 16 -2.66 6.85 9.37
N ALA A 17 -3.81 7.29 8.87
CA ALA A 17 -4.96 6.45 8.63
C ALA A 17 -5.56 6.84 7.28
N SER A 18 -5.81 5.86 6.42
CA SER A 18 -6.42 6.05 5.12
C SER A 18 -7.59 5.10 4.93
N GLY A 19 -8.57 5.55 4.17
CA GLY A 19 -9.77 4.81 3.87
C GLY A 19 -10.28 5.16 2.49
N GLY A 20 -10.93 4.21 1.84
CA GLY A 20 -11.59 4.50 0.58
C GLY A 20 -12.63 3.45 0.18
N TYR A 21 -13.49 3.88 -0.72
CA TYR A 21 -14.60 3.12 -1.25
C TYR A 21 -14.66 3.24 -2.78
N LEU A 22 -14.75 2.09 -3.41
CA LEU A 22 -14.95 1.93 -4.84
C LEU A 22 -16.31 1.26 -5.08
N GLN A 23 -17.23 2.00 -5.68
CA GLN A 23 -18.57 1.49 -5.96
C GLN A 23 -18.57 0.40 -7.02
N HIS A 24 -17.86 0.61 -8.13
CA HIS A 24 -17.80 -0.32 -9.26
C HIS A 24 -16.38 -0.73 -9.57
N ALA A 25 -16.20 -2.00 -9.96
CA ALA A 25 -14.89 -2.51 -10.33
C ALA A 25 -14.22 -1.64 -11.41
N MET A 26 -12.93 -1.33 -11.22
CA MET A 26 -12.14 -0.60 -12.20
C MET A 26 -11.56 -1.61 -13.20
N ASN A 27 -12.16 -1.69 -14.39
CA ASN A 27 -11.68 -2.53 -15.49
C ASN A 27 -10.93 -1.66 -16.52
N GLY A 28 -9.61 -1.84 -16.59
CA GLY A 28 -8.70 -1.09 -17.44
C GLY A 28 -7.29 -1.15 -16.88
N ALA A 29 -6.29 -1.29 -17.74
CA ALA A 29 -4.89 -1.50 -17.37
C ALA A 29 -4.43 -0.50 -16.30
N VAL A 30 -4.00 -1.04 -15.15
CA VAL A 30 -3.16 -0.35 -14.17
C VAL A 30 -3.79 0.92 -13.60
N VAL A 31 -4.95 0.81 -12.93
CA VAL A 31 -5.14 1.69 -11.78
C VAL A 31 -4.21 1.15 -10.70
N ASP A 32 -2.96 1.62 -10.71
CA ASP A 32 -2.02 1.39 -9.63
C ASP A 32 -2.72 1.78 -8.34
N THR A 33 -3.03 0.78 -7.52
CA THR A 33 -3.58 0.98 -6.18
C THR A 33 -2.66 1.85 -5.32
N ASP A 34 -1.42 2.08 -5.78
CA ASP A 34 -0.43 3.01 -5.24
C ASP A 34 -0.87 4.49 -5.22
N ILE A 35 -1.74 4.94 -6.15
CA ILE A 35 -2.13 6.36 -6.24
C ILE A 35 -3.13 6.75 -5.13
N GLY A 36 -4.00 5.83 -4.71
CA GLY A 36 -5.00 6.07 -3.66
C GLY A 36 -4.64 5.46 -2.31
N TYR A 37 -3.71 4.50 -2.29
CA TYR A 37 -3.34 3.75 -1.12
C TYR A 37 -1.84 3.49 -1.13
N PRO A 38 -1.06 4.41 -0.54
CA PRO A 38 0.37 4.29 -0.63
C PRO A 38 0.78 2.96 0.02
N PHE A 39 1.59 2.21 -0.72
CA PHE A 39 2.40 1.09 -0.26
C PHE A 39 1.74 -0.30 -0.08
N SER A 40 0.47 -0.52 -0.39
CA SER A 40 -0.12 -1.89 -0.39
C SER A 40 -0.17 -2.45 -1.80
N LEU A 41 0.71 -3.40 -2.09
CA LEU A 41 0.99 -3.85 -3.47
C LEU A 41 0.09 -5.00 -3.95
N SER A 42 -0.34 -5.88 -3.03
CA SER A 42 -0.88 -7.18 -3.45
C SER A 42 -2.38 -7.42 -3.21
N LEU A 43 -3.04 -6.64 -2.34
CA LEU A 43 -4.47 -6.85 -2.03
C LEU A 43 -5.38 -6.18 -3.06
N ASP A 44 -6.50 -6.83 -3.38
CA ASP A 44 -7.53 -6.27 -4.23
C ASP A 44 -8.16 -5.05 -3.55
N ARG A 45 -7.99 -3.88 -4.17
CA ARG A 45 -8.65 -2.63 -3.77
C ARG A 45 -9.47 -2.01 -4.90
N ASN A 46 -9.51 -2.67 -6.05
CA ASN A 46 -10.09 -2.19 -7.31
C ASN A 46 -11.33 -2.97 -7.78
N ARG A 47 -11.88 -3.86 -6.94
CA ARG A 47 -13.04 -4.70 -7.25
C ARG A 47 -14.38 -4.03 -6.90
N GLU A 48 -15.48 -4.71 -7.19
CA GLU A 48 -16.83 -4.17 -6.98
C GLU A 48 -17.11 -3.89 -5.51
N GLY A 49 -17.70 -2.72 -5.20
CA GLY A 49 -18.12 -2.37 -3.85
C GLY A 49 -16.97 -2.42 -2.82
N MET A 50 -15.74 -2.23 -3.26
CA MET A 50 -14.54 -2.45 -2.47
C MET A 50 -14.32 -1.31 -1.48
N GLN A 51 -14.34 -1.66 -0.19
CA GLN A 51 -13.91 -0.83 0.91
C GLN A 51 -12.51 -1.23 1.31
N SER A 52 -11.69 -0.24 1.65
CA SER A 52 -10.36 -0.54 2.18
C SER A 52 -9.92 0.49 3.20
N TRP A 53 -9.22 0.01 4.22
CA TRP A 53 -8.77 0.80 5.35
C TRP A 53 -7.35 0.41 5.69
N GLN A 54 -6.53 1.40 6.00
CA GLN A 54 -5.14 1.20 6.39
C GLN A 54 -4.82 2.19 7.49
N ALA A 55 -4.05 1.75 8.47
CA ALA A 55 -3.50 2.63 9.48
C ALA A 55 -2.07 2.20 9.73
N GLY A 56 -1.18 3.16 9.96
CA GLY A 56 0.22 2.84 10.11
C GLY A 56 1.01 3.92 10.81
N VAL A 57 2.26 3.54 11.10
CA VAL A 57 3.26 4.40 11.70
C VAL A 57 4.44 4.50 10.75
N ASN A 58 4.95 5.72 10.58
CA ASN A 58 6.26 6.00 10.03
C ASN A 58 7.15 6.41 11.19
N TYR A 59 8.07 5.55 11.61
CA TYR A 59 8.98 5.81 12.70
C TYR A 59 10.33 6.28 12.15
N ARG A 60 10.78 7.45 12.58
CA ARG A 60 12.09 8.00 12.23
C ARG A 60 13.12 7.38 13.16
N VAL A 61 13.87 6.40 12.67
CA VAL A 61 14.94 5.74 13.42
C VAL A 61 16.16 6.66 13.52
N THR A 62 16.52 7.29 12.40
CA THR A 62 17.54 8.34 12.29
C THR A 62 17.05 9.42 11.32
N PRO A 63 17.71 10.60 11.20
CA PRO A 63 17.36 11.58 10.17
C PRO A 63 17.30 10.99 8.74
N GLN A 64 18.15 10.00 8.48
CA GLN A 64 18.29 9.33 7.19
C GLN A 64 17.35 8.13 7.01
N LEU A 65 16.95 7.47 8.10
CA LEU A 65 16.21 6.20 8.07
C LEU A 65 14.81 6.33 8.68
N THR A 66 13.79 6.10 7.87
CA THR A 66 12.40 5.96 8.31
C THR A 66 11.93 4.53 8.07
N MET A 67 11.24 3.96 9.05
CA MET A 67 10.58 2.65 8.93
C MET A 67 9.07 2.83 8.95
N THR A 68 8.36 2.13 8.07
CA THR A 68 6.90 2.14 7.99
C THR A 68 6.36 0.78 8.37
N PHE A 69 5.28 0.79 9.16
CA PHE A 69 4.49 -0.40 9.45
C PHE A 69 3.01 -0.07 9.30
N ALA A 70 2.30 -0.80 8.45
CA ALA A 70 0.92 -0.47 8.12
C ALA A 70 0.05 -1.71 7.81
N PRO A 71 -0.76 -2.20 8.76
CA PRO A 71 -1.82 -3.14 8.46
C PRO A 71 -2.89 -2.52 7.53
N VAL A 72 -3.43 -3.35 6.67
CA VAL A 72 -4.49 -3.00 5.72
C VAL A 72 -5.60 -4.07 5.75
N VAL A 73 -6.84 -3.63 5.67
CA VAL A 73 -8.01 -4.50 5.53
C VAL A 73 -8.83 -4.08 4.31
N THR A 74 -9.36 -5.06 3.59
CA THR A 74 -10.20 -4.83 2.41
C THR A 74 -11.46 -5.67 2.49
N ARG A 75 -12.56 -5.15 1.93
CA ARG A 75 -13.82 -5.88 1.82
C ARG A 75 -14.57 -5.42 0.59
N GLY A 76 -14.89 -6.35 -0.29
CA GLY A 76 -15.64 -6.06 -1.51
C GLY A 76 -16.17 -7.33 -2.14
N TYR A 77 -16.39 -7.30 -3.45
CA TYR A 77 -16.89 -8.42 -4.23
C TYR A 77 -16.07 -8.61 -5.49
N GLU A 78 -15.88 -9.86 -5.89
CA GLU A 78 -15.08 -10.19 -7.06
C GLU A 78 -15.63 -9.59 -8.36
N SER A 79 -16.96 -9.44 -8.43
CA SER A 79 -17.69 -8.93 -9.59
C SER A 79 -18.97 -8.18 -9.20
N SER A 80 -19.59 -7.50 -10.17
CA SER A 80 -20.84 -6.75 -9.99
C SER A 80 -22.05 -7.64 -9.64
N GLN A 81 -22.00 -8.95 -9.93
CA GLN A 81 -23.03 -9.90 -9.46
C GLN A 81 -22.97 -10.16 -7.95
N ARG A 82 -21.87 -9.77 -7.28
CA ARG A 82 -21.68 -9.92 -5.82
C ARG A 82 -21.82 -11.35 -5.29
N ALA A 83 -21.56 -12.34 -6.14
CA ALA A 83 -21.65 -13.76 -5.78
C ALA A 83 -20.51 -14.20 -4.84
N VAL A 84 -19.32 -13.63 -5.02
CA VAL A 84 -18.13 -13.95 -4.21
C VAL A 84 -17.70 -12.70 -3.45
N GLN A 85 -17.66 -12.82 -2.12
CA GLN A 85 -17.17 -11.76 -1.25
C GLN A 85 -15.67 -11.89 -1.05
N ILE A 86 -14.95 -10.78 -1.21
CA ILE A 86 -13.52 -10.68 -0.94
C ILE A 86 -13.35 -10.06 0.46
N LYS A 87 -12.57 -10.72 1.32
CA LYS A 87 -12.12 -10.19 2.61
C LYS A 87 -10.60 -10.27 2.69
N GLY A 88 -9.94 -9.13 2.58
CA GLY A 88 -8.49 -9.04 2.64
C GLY A 88 -7.98 -8.54 3.99
N LEU A 89 -6.84 -9.10 4.38
CA LEU A 89 -6.00 -8.62 5.45
C LEU A 89 -4.56 -8.66 4.96
N GLY A 90 -3.83 -7.57 5.15
CA GLY A 90 -2.44 -7.49 4.78
C GLY A 90 -1.65 -6.68 5.78
N LEU A 91 -0.35 -6.85 5.70
CA LEU A 91 0.61 -6.12 6.49
C LEU A 91 1.75 -5.66 5.59
N LEU A 92 2.02 -4.37 5.65
CA LEU A 92 3.16 -3.74 5.03
C LEU A 92 4.24 -3.44 6.06
N GLY A 93 5.49 -3.75 5.70
CA GLY A 93 6.69 -3.14 6.26
C GLY A 93 7.46 -2.42 5.17
N ALA A 94 7.95 -1.21 5.44
CA ALA A 94 8.85 -0.52 4.51
C ALA A 94 9.98 0.21 5.24
N ILE A 95 11.04 0.47 4.51
CA ILE A 95 12.14 1.34 4.92
C ILE A 95 12.37 2.37 3.83
N ASN A 96 12.65 3.59 4.25
CA ASN A 96 13.09 4.66 3.39
C ASN A 96 14.40 5.21 3.94
N TYR A 97 15.45 5.21 3.12
CA TYR A 97 16.79 5.65 3.48
C TYR A 97 17.29 6.71 2.52
N ARG A 98 17.63 7.88 3.04
CA ARG A 98 18.22 8.99 2.28
C ARG A 98 19.70 9.13 2.59
N ILE A 99 20.54 9.11 1.56
CA ILE A 99 21.97 9.36 1.69
C ILE A 99 22.19 10.87 1.83
N GLU A 100 22.83 11.29 2.91
CA GLU A 100 23.08 12.70 3.24
C GLU A 100 24.51 13.16 2.95
N GLU A 101 25.46 12.25 2.72
CA GLU A 101 26.87 12.61 2.50
C GLU A 101 27.53 11.74 1.42
N GLY A 102 28.55 12.29 0.76
CA GLY A 102 29.37 11.59 -0.23
C GLY A 102 28.87 11.71 -1.67
N SER A 103 29.43 10.90 -2.58
CA SER A 103 29.16 10.99 -4.02
C SER A 103 27.72 10.64 -4.43
N LEU A 104 26.94 10.06 -3.52
CA LEU A 104 25.54 9.68 -3.72
C LEU A 104 24.60 10.51 -2.83
N GLU A 105 25.08 11.63 -2.28
CA GLU A 105 24.24 12.58 -1.52
C GLU A 105 22.98 12.94 -2.31
N GLY A 106 21.83 12.83 -1.65
CA GLY A 106 20.52 13.04 -2.26
C GLY A 106 19.86 11.77 -2.78
N MET A 107 20.56 10.64 -2.88
CA MET A 107 19.95 9.36 -3.27
C MET A 107 18.95 8.89 -2.21
N ASN A 108 17.75 8.52 -2.65
CA ASN A 108 16.69 7.97 -1.82
C ASN A 108 16.44 6.50 -2.20
N ILE A 109 16.52 5.61 -1.20
CA ILE A 109 16.27 4.19 -1.36
C ILE A 109 15.02 3.83 -0.59
N PHE A 110 14.04 3.27 -1.28
CA PHE A 110 12.82 2.74 -0.69
C PHE A 110 12.76 1.23 -0.89
N LEU A 111 12.49 0.48 0.17
CA LEU A 111 12.23 -0.95 0.12
C LEU A 111 10.98 -1.26 0.94
N ALA A 112 9.99 -1.87 0.31
CA ALA A 112 8.77 -2.33 0.93
C ALA A 112 8.60 -3.83 0.73
N ALA A 113 8.04 -4.48 1.73
CA ALA A 113 7.54 -5.85 1.64
C ALA A 113 6.14 -5.90 2.23
N ASP A 114 5.23 -6.58 1.54
CA ASP A 114 3.89 -6.84 2.05
C ASP A 114 3.56 -8.32 2.05
N LYS A 115 2.78 -8.70 3.06
CA LYS A 115 2.16 -10.01 3.13
C LYS A 115 0.66 -9.84 3.22
N GLY A 116 -0.06 -10.43 2.28
CA GLY A 116 -1.51 -10.35 2.19
C GLY A 116 -2.17 -11.71 2.23
N ARG A 117 -3.42 -11.75 2.69
CA ARG A 117 -4.33 -12.88 2.50
C ARG A 117 -5.70 -12.35 2.18
N GLU A 118 -6.37 -13.02 1.25
CA GLU A 118 -7.77 -12.80 0.96
C GLU A 118 -8.57 -14.09 1.08
N LYS A 119 -9.76 -13.98 1.67
CA LYS A 119 -10.79 -15.02 1.62
C LYS A 119 -11.79 -14.66 0.54
N ARG A 120 -12.10 -15.63 -0.32
CA ARG A 120 -12.95 -15.48 -1.50
C ARG A 120 -13.78 -16.75 -1.73
N ASP A 121 -14.61 -17.11 -0.75
CA ASP A 121 -15.34 -18.37 -0.75
C ASP A 121 -16.20 -18.52 -2.04
N GLY A 122 -15.93 -19.54 -2.84
CA GLY A 122 -16.58 -19.78 -4.14
C GLY A 122 -15.90 -19.13 -5.35
N SER A 123 -14.70 -18.55 -5.18
CA SER A 123 -13.94 -17.96 -6.29
C SER A 123 -13.35 -19.03 -7.22
N ALA A 124 -13.31 -18.74 -8.52
CA ALA A 124 -12.61 -19.57 -9.50
C ALA A 124 -11.08 -19.63 -9.24
N LEU A 125 -10.53 -18.65 -8.53
CA LEU A 125 -9.12 -18.60 -8.12
C LEU A 125 -8.85 -19.35 -6.81
N GLY A 126 -9.88 -19.98 -6.23
CA GLY A 126 -9.85 -20.66 -4.94
C GLY A 126 -10.31 -19.78 -3.79
N ASP A 127 -10.78 -20.43 -2.72
CA ASP A 127 -11.39 -19.77 -1.55
C ASP A 127 -10.40 -18.89 -0.75
N ARG A 128 -9.10 -19.03 -1.03
CA ARG A 128 -8.05 -18.27 -0.38
C ARG A 128 -6.91 -17.96 -1.32
N LEU A 129 -6.56 -16.68 -1.38
CA LEU A 129 -5.32 -16.21 -2.00
C LEU A 129 -4.38 -15.68 -0.92
N ASN A 130 -3.09 -16.00 -1.06
CA ASN A 130 -2.05 -15.48 -0.18
C ASN A 130 -1.01 -14.81 -1.07
N TYR A 131 -0.56 -13.64 -0.64
CA TYR A 131 0.32 -12.79 -1.40
C TYR A 131 1.56 -12.47 -0.58
N TRP A 132 2.67 -12.34 -1.29
CA TRP A 132 3.91 -11.81 -0.79
C TRP A 132 4.55 -11.03 -1.93
N ASP A 133 4.75 -9.74 -1.74
CA ASP A 133 5.39 -8.88 -2.73
C ASP A 133 6.46 -8.01 -2.06
N VAL A 134 7.46 -7.65 -2.87
CA VAL A 134 8.61 -6.84 -2.47
C VAL A 134 8.84 -5.80 -3.57
N LYS A 135 8.75 -4.53 -3.20
CA LYS A 135 9.04 -3.40 -4.09
C LYS A 135 10.26 -2.65 -3.60
N MET A 136 11.19 -2.43 -4.51
CA MET A 136 12.36 -1.60 -4.27
C MET A 136 12.37 -0.45 -5.29
N SER A 137 12.68 0.75 -4.81
CA SER A 137 12.90 1.92 -5.65
C SER A 137 14.18 2.62 -5.22
N ILE A 138 14.98 3.04 -6.20
CA ILE A 138 16.13 3.90 -6.00
C ILE A 138 15.87 5.14 -6.85
N GLN A 139 15.87 6.30 -6.21
CA GLN A 139 15.73 7.59 -6.87
C GLN A 139 16.98 8.42 -6.61
N TYR A 140 17.52 9.01 -7.67
CA TYR A 140 18.62 9.95 -7.60
C TYR A 140 18.34 11.10 -8.56
N ASP A 141 18.17 12.30 -8.00
CA ASP A 141 17.93 13.50 -8.78
C ASP A 141 19.27 14.15 -9.13
N PHE A 142 19.54 14.35 -10.43
CA PHE A 142 20.74 15.03 -10.90
C PHE A 142 20.38 16.23 -11.78
N MET A 143 21.16 17.30 -11.63
CA MET A 143 21.03 18.50 -12.45
C MET A 143 21.87 18.34 -13.72
N LEU A 144 21.22 18.27 -14.89
CA LEU A 144 21.90 18.40 -16.17
C LEU A 144 22.35 19.85 -16.37
N ARG A 145 23.63 20.05 -16.69
CA ARG A 145 24.18 21.35 -17.09
C ARG A 145 24.21 21.48 -18.61
#